data_AF-A0A7Z0N839-F1
#
_entry.id   AF-A0A7Z0N839-F1
#
_cell.length_a   1.000
_cell.length_b   1.000
_cell.length_c   1.000
_cell.angle_alpha   90.00
_cell.angle_beta   90.00
_cell.angle_gamma   90.00
#
_symmetry.space_group_name_H-M   'P 1'
#
loop_
_entity.id
_entity.type
_entity.pdbx_description
1 polymer ?
#
loop_
_entity_poly.entity_id
_entity_poly.type
_entity_poly.pdbx_seq_one_letter_code
_entity_poly.pdbx_strand_id
1 'polypeptide(L)' 'MDRVFAWDHHHSQVVYRIPGHQYEDGREDSDLSPVWLPAEESDLPEGVAIDDLRKVSVKD' A
#
# COMPACT_ATOMS: atom_id res chain seq x y z
N MET A 1 5.10 2.47 -13.30
CA MET A 1 4.33 3.09 -12.21
C MET A 1 4.96 2.64 -10.91
N ASP A 2 5.29 3.57 -10.03
CA ASP A 2 5.94 3.27 -8.76
C ASP A 2 4.93 2.81 -7.71
N ARG A 3 5.28 1.73 -7.01
CA ARG A 3 4.50 1.24 -5.86
C ARG A 3 4.83 2.12 -4.65
N VAL A 4 3.81 2.58 -3.95
CA VAL A 4 3.96 3.26 -2.67
C VAL A 4 3.62 2.26 -1.58
N PHE A 5 4.60 1.94 -0.73
CA PHE A 5 4.42 1.03 0.39
C PHE A 5 4.01 1.77 1.66
N ALA A 6 3.22 1.10 2.49
CA ALA A 6 2.79 1.57 3.80
C ALA A 6 2.60 0.39 4.76
N TRP A 7 2.51 0.69 6.05
CA TRP A 7 2.18 -0.28 7.08
C TRP A 7 0.71 -0.12 7.49
N ASP A 8 -0.09 -1.15 7.25
CA ASP A 8 -1.44 -1.21 7.79
C ASP A 8 -1.39 -1.66 9.24
N HIS A 9 -1.54 -0.71 10.16
CA HIS A 9 -1.47 -0.99 11.59
C HIS A 9 -2.72 -1.67 12.14
N HIS A 10 -3.83 -1.68 11.39
CA HIS A 10 -5.05 -2.35 11.82
C HIS A 10 -4.90 -3.88 11.67
N HIS A 11 -4.42 -4.33 10.51
CA HIS A 11 -4.19 -5.75 10.22
C HIS A 11 -2.74 -6.19 10.50
N SER A 12 -1.86 -5.27 10.88
CA SER A 12 -0.44 -5.51 11.14
C SER A 12 0.26 -6.17 9.94
N GLN A 13 0.16 -5.54 8.78
CA GLN A 13 0.74 -6.05 7.53
C GLN A 13 1.27 -4.93 6.62
N VAL A 14 2.19 -5.29 5.72
CA VAL A 14 2.65 -4.39 4.65
C VAL A 14 1.57 -4.31 3.57
N VAL A 15 1.33 -3.10 3.08
CA VAL A 15 0.44 -2.86 1.94
C VAL A 15 1.12 -1.94 0.94
N TYR A 16 0.71 -2.01 -0.32
CA TYR A 16 1.14 -1.08 -1.34
C TYR A 16 -0.05 -0.54 -2.13
N ARG A 17 0.15 0.63 -2.74
CA ARG A 17 -0.77 1.21 -3.73
C ARG A 17 -0.02 1.68 -4.96
N ILE A 18 -0.74 1.91 -6.04
CA ILE A 18 -0.18 2.44 -7.29
C ILE A 18 -0.95 3.71 -7.66
N PRO A 19 -0.44 4.91 -7.33
CA PRO A 19 -1.08 6.18 -7.63
C PRO A 19 -1.55 6.32 -9.08
N GLY A 20 -2.84 6.59 -9.27
CA GLY A 20 -3.46 6.75 -10.59
C GLY A 20 -3.68 5.46 -11.36
N HIS A 21 -3.50 4.29 -10.73
CA HIS A 21 -3.77 3.01 -11.36
C HIS A 21 -5.27 2.69 -11.36
N GLN A 22 -5.76 2.26 -12.52
CA GLN A 22 -7.11 1.72 -12.67
C GLN A 22 -7.04 0.19 -12.62
N TYR A 23 -7.68 -0.39 -11.60
CA TYR A 23 -7.75 -1.82 -11.41
C TYR A 23 -8.87 -2.44 -12.26
N GLU A 24 -8.75 -3.74 -12.53
CA GLU A 24 -9.71 -4.50 -13.34
C GLU A 24 -11.12 -4.55 -12.75
N ASP A 25 -11.25 -4.33 -11.44
CA ASP A 25 -12.52 -4.25 -10.72
C ASP A 25 -13.21 -2.87 -10.85
N GLY A 26 -12.61 -1.95 -11.61
CA GLY A 26 -13.12 -0.60 -11.87
C GLY A 26 -12.76 0.42 -10.77
N ARG A 27 -12.03 0.04 -9.73
CA ARG A 27 -11.50 1.00 -8.75
C ARG A 27 -10.31 1.75 -9.32
N GLU A 28 -10.25 3.04 -9.04
CA GLU A 28 -9.09 3.89 -9.35
C GLU A 28 -8.40 4.30 -8.06
N ASP A 29 -7.09 4.08 -7.99
CA ASP A 29 -6.28 4.55 -6.88
C ASP A 29 -6.08 6.07 -6.96
N SER A 30 -6.62 6.80 -5.98
CA SER A 30 -6.50 8.25 -5.87
C SER A 30 -6.22 8.66 -4.43
N ASP A 31 -5.76 9.89 -4.20
CA ASP A 31 -5.47 10.35 -2.83
C ASP A 31 -6.72 10.43 -1.93
N LEU A 32 -7.90 10.56 -2.54
CA LEU A 32 -9.20 10.57 -1.83
C LEU A 32 -9.73 9.15 -1.59
N SER A 33 -9.43 8.23 -2.50
CA SER A 33 -9.85 6.83 -2.45
C SER A 33 -8.65 5.91 -2.72
N PRO A 34 -7.72 5.78 -1.77
CA PRO A 34 -6.55 4.94 -1.95
C PRO A 34 -6.95 3.46 -1.94
N VAL A 35 -6.41 2.69 -2.88
CA VAL A 35 -6.57 1.26 -3.00
C VAL A 35 -5.29 0.60 -2.50
N TRP A 36 -5.33 0.13 -1.26
CA TRP A 36 -4.24 -0.62 -0.65
C TRP A 36 -4.38 -2.10 -0.93
N LEU A 37 -3.31 -2.71 -1.42
CA LEU A 37 -3.20 -4.14 -1.69
C LEU A 37 -2.19 -4.76 -0.72
N PRO A 38 -2.43 -6.01 -0.25
CA PRO A 38 -1.46 -6.73 0.57
C PRO A 38 -0.10 -6.87 -0.15
N ALA A 39 0.99 -6.67 0.60
CA ALA A 39 2.36 -6.95 0.17
C ALA A 39 3.09 -7.68 1.30
N GLU A 40 4.22 -8.30 0.95
CA GLU A 40 5.12 -8.90 1.92
C GLU A 40 6.27 -7.94 2.26
N GLU A 41 6.94 -8.16 3.39
CA GLU A 41 8.16 -7.40 3.75
C GLU A 41 9.28 -7.60 2.73
N SER A 42 9.33 -8.76 2.09
CA SER A 42 10.27 -9.11 1.01
C SER A 42 10.03 -8.29 -0.28
N ASP A 43 8.86 -7.67 -0.44
CA ASP A 43 8.56 -6.79 -1.58
C ASP A 43 9.12 -5.37 -1.39
N LEU A 44 9.55 -5.03 -0.17
CA LEU A 44 10.05 -3.70 0.13
C LEU A 44 11.36 -3.41 -0.62
N PRO A 45 11.60 -2.15 -1.03
CA PRO A 45 12.87 -1.76 -1.61
C PRO A 45 14.04 -2.03 -0.66
N GLU A 46 15.21 -2.34 -1.23
CA GLU A 46 16.41 -2.61 -0.44
C GLU A 46 16.72 -1.44 0.51
N GLY A 47 16.91 -1.75 1.80
CA GLY A 47 17.19 -0.77 2.84
C GLY A 47 15.97 -0.07 3.44
N VAL A 48 14.75 -0.43 3.06
CA VAL A 48 13.51 0.04 3.69
C VAL A 48 13.01 -0.99 4.70
N ALA A 49 12.88 -0.60 5.96
CA ALA A 49 12.26 -1.44 6.99
C ALA A 49 10.78 -1.08 7.19
N ILE A 50 10.01 -1.96 7.84
CA ILE A 50 8.62 -1.67 8.21
C ILE A 50 8.50 -0.39 9.04
N ASP A 51 9.45 -0.16 9.96
CA ASP A 51 9.46 1.03 10.81
C ASP A 51 9.61 2.34 10.02
N ASP A 52 10.12 2.30 8.79
CA ASP A 52 10.22 3.46 7.90
C ASP A 52 8.89 3.73 7.15
N LEU A 53 7.95 2.78 7.17
CA LEU A 53 6.71 2.88 6.43
C LEU A 53 5.71 3.81 7.11
N ARG A 54 5.02 4.61 6.29
CA ARG A 54 3.88 5.40 6.76
C ARG A 54 2.79 4.46 7.29
N LYS A 55 2.29 4.73 8.50
CA LYS A 55 1.14 4.01 9.06
C LYS A 55 -0.16 4.45 8.39
N VAL A 56 -0.96 3.49 7.97
CA VAL A 56 -2.29 3.68 7.38
C VAL A 56 -3.30 2.76 8.05
N SER A 57 -4.59 3.10 7.97
CA SER A 57 -5.69 2.21 8.37
C SER A 57 -6.42 1.78 7.12
N VAL A 58 -6.24 0.52 6.70
CA VAL A 58 -7.02 -0.03 5.59
C VAL A 58 -8.34 -0.54 6.15
N LYS A 59 -9.44 -0.15 5.51
CA LYS A 59 -10.78 -0.68 5.83
C LYS A 59 -11.00 -1.96 5.03
N ASP A 60 -11.59 -2.97 5.65
CA ASP A 60 -12.12 -4.17 4.98
C ASP A 60 -13.12 -3.82 3.85
#